data_AF-A0A822GC74-F1
#
_entry.id   AF-A0A822GC74-F1
#
_cell.length_a   1.000
_cell.length_b   1.000
_cell.length_c   1.000
_cell.angle_alpha   90.00
_cell.angle_beta   90.00
_cell.angle_gamma   90.00
#
_symmetry.space_group_name_H-M   'P 1'
#
loop_
_entity.id
_entity.type
_entity.pdbx_description
1 polymer ?
#
loop_
_entity_poly.entity_id
_entity_poly.type
_entity_poly.pdbx_seq_one_letter_code
_entity_poly.pdbx_strand_id
1 'polypeptide(L)'
;PPVGEKWDPEKTDFRYASDLVKFIRENFGDYFVICVAGYPKGHPDSKTYEEDLHYLKEKINCGADFIITQLFFQAETFLKFQSDCQAVGITCPIIPGIFPIQ
;
A
#
# COMPACT_ATOMS: atom_id res chain seq x y z
N PRO A 1 1.01 -3.73 12.99
CA PRO A 1 1.16 -3.75 14.47
C PRO A 1 2.40 -2.96 14.86
N PRO A 2 2.49 -2.45 16.10
CA PRO A 2 3.71 -1.87 16.63
C PRO A 2 4.91 -2.83 16.52
N VAL A 3 6.12 -2.29 16.52
CA VAL A 3 7.35 -3.10 16.50
C VAL A 3 7.34 -4.07 17.70
N GLY A 4 7.41 -5.37 17.42
CA GLY A 4 7.41 -6.44 18.42
C GLY A 4 6.07 -7.18 18.57
N GLU A 5 4.99 -6.67 17.99
CA GLU A 5 3.69 -7.35 18.00
C GLU A 5 3.42 -8.03 16.65
N LYS A 6 3.01 -9.31 16.70
CA LYS A 6 2.55 -10.02 15.50
C LYS A 6 1.12 -9.61 15.18
N TRP A 7 0.82 -9.48 13.90
CA TRP A 7 -0.54 -9.22 13.44
C TRP A 7 -1.44 -10.42 13.79
N ASP A 8 -2.56 -10.14 14.45
CA ASP A 8 -3.54 -11.13 14.91
C ASP A 8 -4.87 -10.92 14.16
N PRO A 9 -5.21 -11.79 13.19
CA PRO A 9 -6.44 -11.66 12.42
C PRO A 9 -7.71 -11.79 13.27
N GLU A 10 -7.66 -12.43 14.44
CA GLU A 10 -8.86 -12.66 15.25
C GLU A 10 -9.26 -11.44 16.09
N LYS A 11 -8.40 -10.43 16.16
CA LYS A 11 -8.63 -9.19 16.93
C LYS A 11 -9.00 -7.99 16.06
N THR A 12 -9.37 -8.23 14.80
CA THR A 12 -9.68 -7.16 13.85
C THR A 12 -10.92 -7.49 13.05
N ASP A 13 -11.77 -6.48 12.81
CA ASP A 13 -12.93 -6.58 11.92
C ASP A 13 -12.51 -6.74 10.45
N PHE A 14 -11.28 -6.34 10.11
CA PHE A 14 -10.72 -6.37 8.76
C PHE A 14 -9.38 -7.09 8.75
N ARG A 15 -9.27 -8.09 7.87
CA ARG A 15 -8.05 -8.90 7.75
C ARG A 15 -6.99 -8.17 6.92
N TYR A 16 -7.42 -7.45 5.89
CA TYR A 16 -6.55 -6.72 4.99
C TYR A 16 -6.98 -5.26 4.85
N ALA A 17 -6.03 -4.40 4.49
CA ALA A 17 -6.33 -3.00 4.21
C ALA A 17 -7.36 -2.83 3.07
N SER A 18 -7.36 -3.74 2.09
CA SER A 18 -8.35 -3.77 1.01
C SER A 18 -9.79 -3.90 1.53
N ASP A 19 -10.00 -4.66 2.61
CA ASP A 19 -11.32 -4.86 3.19
C ASP A 19 -11.86 -3.54 3.77
N LEU A 20 -10.99 -2.77 4.43
CA LEU A 20 -11.33 -1.45 4.95
C LEU A 20 -11.58 -0.43 3.83
N VAL A 21 -10.76 -0.43 2.77
CA VAL A 21 -10.98 0.45 1.60
C VAL A 21 -12.36 0.16 0.99
N LYS A 22 -12.65 -1.11 0.76
CA LYS A 22 -13.93 -1.56 0.21
C LYS A 22 -15.10 -1.15 1.12
N PHE A 23 -14.98 -1.38 2.42
CA PHE A 23 -16.00 -0.98 3.40
C PHE A 23 -16.27 0.53 3.36
N ILE A 24 -15.23 1.37 3.32
CA ILE A 24 -15.42 2.83 3.25
C ILE A 24 -16.12 3.22 1.95
N ARG A 25 -15.73 2.63 0.82
CA ARG A 25 -16.37 2.90 -0.48
C ARG A 25 -17.84 2.47 -0.52
N GLU A 26 -18.16 1.31 0.04
CA GLU A 26 -19.54 0.80 0.09
C GLU A 26 -20.46 1.66 0.99
N ASN A 27 -19.93 2.23 2.09
CA ASN A 27 -20.75 2.96 3.06
C ASN A 27 -20.75 4.49 2.85
N PHE A 28 -19.72 5.04 2.22
CA PHE A 28 -19.54 6.50 2.10
C PHE A 28 -19.26 6.97 0.67
N GLY A 29 -19.14 6.06 -0.30
CA GLY A 29 -18.86 6.40 -1.71
C GLY A 29 -17.56 7.21 -1.85
N ASP A 30 -17.66 8.30 -2.60
CA ASP A 30 -16.52 9.20 -2.91
C ASP A 30 -16.35 10.36 -1.90
N TYR A 31 -17.03 10.30 -0.75
CA TYR A 31 -16.92 11.35 0.26
C TYR A 31 -15.49 11.51 0.82
N PHE A 32 -14.78 10.38 0.98
CA PHE A 32 -13.41 10.36 1.49
C PHE A 32 -12.41 10.15 0.37
N VAL A 33 -11.25 10.80 0.49
CA VAL A 33 -10.05 10.40 -0.27
C VAL A 33 -9.26 9.39 0.57
N ILE A 34 -8.98 8.23 0.00
CA ILE A 34 -8.39 7.08 0.68
C ILE A 34 -7.00 6.83 0.10
N CYS A 35 -5.97 6.88 0.96
CA CYS A 35 -4.62 6.47 0.59
C CYS A 35 -4.26 5.11 1.17
N VAL A 36 -3.42 4.36 0.46
CA VAL A 36 -2.89 3.08 0.94
C VAL A 36 -1.36 3.07 0.95
N ALA A 37 -0.78 2.25 1.83
CA ALA A 37 0.66 2.09 1.92
C ALA A 37 1.21 1.22 0.78
N GLY A 38 2.31 1.66 0.17
CA GLY A 38 3.12 0.90 -0.78
C GLY A 38 4.53 0.65 -0.25
N TYR A 39 5.15 -0.46 -0.63
CA TYR A 39 6.47 -0.86 -0.11
C TYR A 39 7.46 -1.00 -1.29
N PRO A 40 8.30 0.02 -1.56
CA PRO A 40 9.20 0.00 -2.73
C PRO A 40 10.20 -1.17 -2.78
N LYS A 41 10.44 -1.83 -1.64
CA LYS A 41 11.30 -3.03 -1.52
C LYS A 41 10.50 -4.30 -1.21
N GLY A 42 9.17 -4.24 -1.26
CA GLY A 42 8.26 -5.30 -0.83
C GLY A 42 7.98 -5.29 0.67
N HIS A 43 6.76 -5.65 1.04
CA HIS A 43 6.38 -5.85 2.44
C HIS A 43 7.09 -7.08 3.04
N PRO A 44 7.61 -7.02 4.28
CA PRO A 44 8.35 -8.12 4.90
C PRO A 44 7.54 -9.41 5.08
N ASP A 45 6.22 -9.30 5.24
CA ASP A 45 5.32 -10.45 5.37
C ASP A 45 4.80 -11.00 4.02
N SER A 46 5.14 -10.35 2.90
CA SER A 46 4.81 -10.84 1.54
C SER A 46 5.86 -11.86 1.10
N LYS A 47 5.47 -12.93 0.39
CA LYS A 47 6.44 -13.98 0.01
C LYS A 47 7.40 -13.50 -1.07
N THR A 48 6.90 -12.68 -1.99
CA THR A 48 7.70 -12.06 -3.05
C THR A 48 7.26 -10.63 -3.29
N TYR A 49 8.12 -9.86 -3.97
CA TYR A 49 7.81 -8.49 -4.37
C TYR A 49 6.65 -8.41 -5.38
N GLU A 50 6.56 -9.37 -6.28
CA GLU A 50 5.48 -9.47 -7.27
C GLU A 50 4.13 -9.75 -6.60
N GLU A 51 4.12 -10.60 -5.57
CA GLU A 51 2.93 -10.86 -4.76
C GLU A 51 2.49 -9.58 -4.01
N ASP A 52 3.46 -8.82 -3.47
CA ASP A 52 3.17 -7.55 -2.80
C ASP A 52 2.56 -6.52 -3.75
N LEU A 53 3.09 -6.41 -4.99
CA LEU A 53 2.50 -5.56 -6.03
C LEU A 53 1.09 -6.01 -6.43
N HIS A 54 0.84 -7.32 -6.47
CA HIS A 54 -0.51 -7.85 -6.73
C HIS A 54 -1.49 -7.39 -5.65
N TYR A 55 -1.16 -7.54 -4.36
CA TYR A 55 -2.01 -7.06 -3.27
C TYR A 55 -2.14 -5.53 -3.22
N LEU A 56 -1.09 -4.80 -3.61
CA LEU A 56 -1.18 -3.35 -3.76
C LEU A 56 -2.20 -2.97 -4.85
N LYS A 57 -2.17 -3.66 -6.00
CA LYS A 57 -3.14 -3.45 -7.07
C LYS A 57 -4.56 -3.76 -6.61
N GLU A 58 -4.77 -4.84 -5.84
CA GLU A 58 -6.08 -5.15 -5.26
C GLU A 58 -6.60 -4.01 -4.38
N LYS A 59 -5.76 -3.39 -3.54
CA LYS A 59 -6.16 -2.22 -2.73
C LYS A 59 -6.61 -1.04 -3.60
N ILE A 60 -5.94 -0.79 -4.73
CA ILE A 60 -6.34 0.24 -5.69
C ILE A 60 -7.67 -0.12 -6.35
N ASN A 61 -7.84 -1.37 -6.78
CA ASN A 61 -9.09 -1.86 -7.38
C ASN A 61 -10.28 -1.77 -6.41
N CYS A 62 -10.05 -1.91 -5.09
CA CYS A 62 -11.08 -1.68 -4.08
C CYS A 62 -11.49 -0.21 -3.93
N GLY A 63 -10.78 0.72 -4.57
CA GLY A 63 -11.14 2.14 -4.64
C GLY A 63 -10.20 3.07 -3.89
N ALA A 64 -8.95 2.70 -3.60
CA ALA A 64 -7.98 3.65 -3.07
C ALA A 64 -7.54 4.67 -4.15
N ASP A 65 -7.35 5.93 -3.74
CA ASP A 65 -7.13 7.05 -4.66
C ASP A 65 -5.65 7.31 -4.96
N PHE A 66 -4.77 7.02 -4.01
CA PHE A 66 -3.33 7.20 -4.17
C PHE A 66 -2.52 6.35 -3.18
N ILE A 67 -1.21 6.27 -3.44
CA ILE A 67 -0.26 5.48 -2.64
C ILE A 67 0.72 6.41 -1.94
N ILE A 68 1.02 6.13 -0.66
CA ILE A 68 2.19 6.69 0.04
C ILE A 68 3.17 5.55 0.31
N THR A 69 4.44 5.74 -0.02
CA THR A 69 5.44 4.67 0.13
C THR A 69 6.03 4.61 1.53
N GLN A 70 6.46 3.43 1.94
CA GLN A 70 7.46 3.26 3.00
C GLN A 70 8.76 3.98 2.62
N LEU A 71 9.54 4.37 3.64
CA LEU A 71 10.80 5.07 3.48
C LEU A 71 11.81 4.31 2.61
N PHE A 72 12.62 5.08 1.88
CA PHE A 72 13.75 4.59 1.09
C PHE A 72 14.87 5.64 1.09
N PHE A 73 16.10 5.21 0.80
CA PHE A 73 17.29 6.08 0.82
C PHE A 73 17.91 6.33 -0.56
N GLN A 74 17.45 5.61 -1.58
CA GLN A 74 17.94 5.70 -2.96
C GLN A 74 16.77 6.01 -3.89
N ALA A 75 16.89 7.06 -4.71
CA ALA A 75 15.83 7.47 -5.62
C ALA A 75 15.47 6.37 -6.64
N GLU A 76 16.46 5.58 -7.05
CA GLU A 76 16.31 4.47 -7.98
C GLU A 76 15.33 3.40 -7.46
N THR A 77 15.27 3.21 -6.13
CA THR A 77 14.31 2.27 -5.51
C THR A 77 12.87 2.73 -5.79
N PHE A 78 12.60 4.02 -5.65
CA PHE A 78 11.28 4.58 -5.92
C PHE A 78 10.94 4.59 -7.40
N LEU A 79 11.88 4.98 -8.26
CA LEU A 79 11.68 5.02 -9.71
C LEU A 79 11.39 3.62 -10.29
N LYS A 80 12.09 2.60 -9.77
CA LYS A 80 11.81 1.21 -10.14
C LYS A 80 10.41 0.80 -9.67
N PHE A 81 10.07 1.06 -8.41
CA PHE A 81 8.74 0.76 -7.86
C PHE A 81 7.62 1.43 -8.65
N GLN A 82 7.78 2.70 -9.03
CA GLN A 82 6.83 3.43 -9.87
C GLN A 82 6.66 2.74 -11.23
N SER A 83 7.77 2.35 -11.88
CA SER A 83 7.73 1.65 -13.17
C SER A 83 7.05 0.28 -13.06
N ASP A 84 7.34 -0.48 -12.00
CA ASP A 84 6.72 -1.78 -11.77
C ASP A 84 5.21 -1.65 -11.49
N CYS A 85 4.81 -0.63 -10.70
CA CYS A 85 3.40 -0.31 -10.46
C CYS A 85 2.65 0.00 -11.77
N GLN A 86 3.25 0.82 -12.64
CA GLN A 86 2.68 1.13 -13.95
C GLN A 86 2.57 -0.12 -14.83
N ALA A 87 3.58 -1.01 -14.82
CA ALA A 87 3.58 -2.25 -15.59
C ALA A 87 2.44 -3.20 -15.19
N VAL A 88 2.02 -3.19 -13.91
CA VAL A 88 0.87 -3.97 -13.45
C VAL A 88 -0.47 -3.22 -13.55
N GLY A 89 -0.47 -1.99 -14.08
CA GLY A 89 -1.68 -1.19 -14.34
C GLY A 89 -2.13 -0.30 -13.19
N ILE A 90 -1.27 -0.03 -12.20
CA ILE A 90 -1.53 0.98 -11.18
C ILE A 90 -1.16 2.35 -11.77
N THR A 91 -2.16 3.20 -11.98
CA THR A 91 -2.01 4.52 -12.61
C THR A 91 -2.25 5.69 -11.66
N CYS A 92 -2.68 5.42 -10.43
CA CYS A 92 -2.91 6.45 -9.41
C CYS A 92 -1.58 7.11 -8.97
N PRO A 93 -1.64 8.33 -8.39
CA PRO A 93 -0.45 8.99 -7.86
C PRO A 93 0.27 8.17 -6.78
N ILE A 94 1.60 8.15 -6.82
CA ILE A 94 2.46 7.50 -5.82
C ILE A 94 3.35 8.58 -5.19
N ILE A 95 3.18 8.81 -3.89
CA ILE A 95 3.89 9.83 -3.13
C ILE A 95 5.04 9.18 -2.36
N PRO A 96 6.30 9.62 -2.56
CA PRO A 96 7.44 9.06 -1.86
C PRO A 96 7.47 9.47 -0.38
N GLY A 97 7.54 8.48 0.52
CA GLY A 97 7.83 8.70 1.94
C GLY A 97 9.33 8.91 2.17
N ILE A 98 9.73 10.07 2.71
CA ILE A 98 11.13 10.41 2.98
C ILE A 98 11.32 10.62 4.48
N PHE A 99 12.34 9.96 5.04
CA PHE A 99 12.74 10.13 6.44
C PHE A 99 14.15 10.73 6.52
N PRO A 100 14.30 12.02 6.91
CA PRO A 100 15.60 12.64 7.04
C PRO A 100 16.33 12.13 8.30
N ILE A 101 17.58 11.69 8.14
CA ILE A 101 18.47 11.38 9.26
C ILE A 101 19.04 12.71 9.77
N GLN A 102 19.01 12.92 11.09
CA GLN A 102 19.51 14.11 11.77
C GLN A 102 20.68 13.77 12.68
#